data_AF-A0A950EA51-F1
#
_entry.id   AF-A0A950EA51-F1
#
_cell.length_a   1.000
_cell.length_b   1.000
_cell.length_c   1.000
_cell.angle_alpha   90.00
_cell.angle_beta   90.00
_cell.angle_gamma   90.00
#
_symmetry.space_group_name_H-M   'P 1'
#
loop_
_entity.id
_entity.type
_entity.pdbx_description
1 polymer ?
#
loop_
_entity_poly.entity_id
_entity_poly.type
_entity_poly.pdbx_seq_one_letter_code
_entity_poly.pdbx_strand_id
1 'polypeptide(L)' 'MLIHPLLPKPKSGGRSRTVNLREILNGIFCIVRGGVQWRMLPHDFHPWGTVHYYDWKWRRDGT' A
#
# COMPACT_ATOMS: atom_id res chain seq x y z
N MET A 1 -3.47 -15.99 -3.84
CA MET A 1 -4.62 -16.39 -3.00
C MET A 1 -4.85 -15.31 -1.92
N LEU A 2 -6.04 -14.68 -1.98
CA LEU A 2 -6.78 -13.93 -0.93
C LEU A 2 -6.18 -12.67 -0.26
N ILE A 3 -6.44 -11.46 -0.80
CA ILE A 3 -6.61 -10.23 0.02
C ILE A 3 -7.60 -9.23 -0.65
N HIS A 4 -8.67 -9.74 -1.28
CA HIS A 4 -9.58 -8.92 -2.07
C HIS A 4 -10.76 -8.21 -1.33
N PRO A 5 -11.03 -8.30 -0.01
CA PRO A 5 -12.20 -7.58 0.51
C PRO A 5 -12.00 -6.54 1.64
N LEU A 6 -10.78 -6.18 2.07
CA LEU A 6 -10.58 -5.32 3.27
C LEU A 6 -10.11 -3.88 3.01
N LEU A 7 -10.36 -3.33 1.83
CA LEU A 7 -9.91 -1.97 1.55
C LEU A 7 -10.96 -0.93 1.91
N PRO A 8 -10.61 0.09 2.72
CA PRO A 8 -11.52 1.17 3.04
C PRO A 8 -11.93 1.88 1.74
N LYS A 9 -13.24 2.06 1.55
CA LYS A 9 -13.81 2.72 0.37
C LYS A 9 -13.15 4.09 0.16
N PRO A 10 -12.83 4.48 -1.08
CA PRO A 10 -12.26 5.80 -1.36
C PRO A 10 -13.23 6.90 -0.87
N LYS A 11 -12.75 7.79 0.01
CA LYS A 11 -13.51 8.99 0.40
C LYS A 11 -13.57 9.96 -0.78
N SER A 12 -14.78 10.40 -1.13
CA SER A 12 -15.04 11.44 -2.14
C SER A 12 -14.85 12.83 -1.51
N GLY A 13 -14.12 13.73 -2.18
CA GLY A 13 -14.04 15.16 -1.76
C GLY A 13 -12.65 15.76 -1.55
N GLY A 14 -11.60 15.29 -2.25
CA GLY A 14 -10.27 15.92 -2.24
C GLY A 14 -9.49 15.60 -3.52
N ARG A 15 -8.25 16.12 -3.69
CA ARG A 15 -7.36 15.78 -4.81
C ARG A 15 -7.39 14.26 -5.00
N SER A 16 -7.95 13.78 -6.11
CA SER A 16 -8.16 12.35 -6.33
C SER A 16 -6.87 11.63 -6.01
N ARG A 17 -6.91 10.71 -5.04
CA ARG A 17 -5.79 9.79 -4.79
C ARG A 17 -5.60 9.02 -6.08
N THR A 18 -4.64 9.44 -6.90
CA THR A 18 -4.24 8.73 -8.13
C THR A 18 -3.67 7.36 -7.78
N VAL A 19 -3.21 7.21 -6.53
CA VAL A 19 -2.66 5.99 -5.96
C VAL A 19 -3.79 5.09 -5.44
N ASN A 20 -3.88 3.90 -6.01
CA ASN A 20 -4.84 2.89 -5.55
C ASN A 20 -4.35 2.27 -4.23
N LEU A 21 -5.12 2.44 -3.15
CA LEU A 21 -4.74 1.92 -1.82
C LEU A 21 -4.66 0.41 -1.76
N ARG A 22 -5.40 -0.28 -2.62
CA ARG A 22 -5.27 -1.72 -2.83
C ARG A 22 -3.85 -2.08 -3.17
N GLU A 23 -3.26 -1.34 -4.10
CA GLU A 23 -1.95 -1.65 -4.64
C GLU A 23 -0.86 -1.31 -3.64
N ILE A 24 -1.04 -0.24 -2.85
CA ILE A 24 -0.17 0.05 -1.73
C ILE A 24 -0.22 -1.08 -0.69
N LEU A 25 -1.41 -1.51 -0.28
CA LEU A 25 -1.53 -2.62 0.68
C LEU A 25 -1.01 -3.93 0.11
N ASN A 26 -1.27 -4.23 -1.17
CA ASN A 26 -0.69 -5.38 -1.85
C ASN A 26 0.85 -5.32 -1.86
N GLY A 27 1.43 -4.14 -2.07
CA GLY A 27 2.87 -3.91 -1.98
C GLY A 27 3.42 -4.16 -0.57
N ILE A 28 2.75 -3.63 0.46
CA ILE A 28 3.09 -3.89 1.87
C ILE A 28 2.97 -5.38 2.18
N PHE A 29 1.90 -6.06 1.75
CA PHE A 29 1.73 -7.49 1.97
C PHE A 29 2.75 -8.33 1.20
N CYS A 30 3.16 -7.92 0.01
CA CYS A 30 4.24 -8.58 -0.73
C CYS A 30 5.55 -8.54 0.07
N ILE A 31 5.85 -7.41 0.71
CA ILE A 31 7.04 -7.22 1.53
C ILE A 31 6.94 -7.99 2.85
N VAL A 32 5.86 -7.79 3.60
CA VAL A 32 5.69 -8.38 4.95
C VAL A 32 5.45 -9.89 4.89
N ARG A 33 4.66 -10.36 3.92
CA ARG A 33 4.32 -11.79 3.79
C ARG A 33 5.28 -12.54 2.89
N GLY A 34 5.81 -11.89 1.85
CA GLY A 34 6.82 -12.48 0.96
C GLY A 34 8.24 -12.38 1.49
N GLY A 35 8.48 -11.57 2.53
CA GLY A 35 9.82 -11.38 3.11
C GLY A 35 10.79 -10.64 2.18
N VAL A 36 10.28 -9.91 1.20
CA VAL A 36 11.08 -9.22 0.20
C VAL A 36 11.55 -7.87 0.74
N GLN A 37 12.80 -7.48 0.46
CA GLN A 37 13.31 -6.17 0.88
C GLN A 37 12.53 -5.03 0.18
N TRP A 38 12.29 -3.93 0.89
CA TRP A 38 11.56 -2.76 0.34
C TRP A 38 12.08 -2.29 -1.03
N ARG A 39 13.41 -2.32 -1.24
CA ARG A 39 14.05 -1.93 -2.51
C ARG A 39 13.88 -2.94 -3.64
N MET A 40 13.50 -4.17 -3.32
CA MET A 40 13.26 -5.25 -4.26
C MET A 40 11.77 -5.40 -4.59
N LEU A 41 10.93 -4.44 -4.19
CA LEU A 41 9.53 -4.44 -4.57
C LEU A 41 9.43 -4.45 -6.12
N PRO A 42 8.68 -5.39 -6.71
CA PRO A 42 8.51 -5.47 -8.16
C PRO A 42 7.97 -4.15 -8.73
N HIS A 43 8.43 -3.79 -9.93
CA HIS A 43 8.01 -2.55 -10.61
C HIS A 43 6.53 -2.58 -11.05
N ASP A 44 5.87 -3.75 -10.98
CA ASP A 44 4.42 -3.90 -11.16
C ASP A 44 3.62 -3.18 -10.06
N PHE A 45 4.25 -2.87 -8.92
CA PHE A 45 3.64 -2.08 -7.86
C PHE A 45 4.08 -0.62 -7.93
N HIS A 46 3.31 0.23 -7.25
CA HIS A 46 3.71 1.62 -7.02
C HIS A 46 5.13 1.69 -6.45
N PRO A 47 5.89 2.77 -6.73
CA PRO A 47 7.26 2.92 -6.25
C PRO A 47 7.37 2.62 -4.75
N TRP A 48 8.37 1.84 -4.37
CA TRP A 48 8.56 1.40 -2.98
C TRP A 48 8.54 2.56 -1.98
N GLY A 49 9.01 3.75 -2.38
CA GLY A 49 8.98 4.96 -1.55
C GLY A 49 7.56 5.43 -1.25
N THR A 50 6.65 5.33 -2.21
CA THR A 50 5.22 5.62 -2.03
C THR A 50 4.60 4.59 -1.09
N VAL A 51 4.87 3.29 -1.30
CA VAL A 51 4.34 2.21 -0.45
C VAL A 51 4.84 2.37 0.99
N HIS A 52 6.13 2.62 1.19
CA HIS A 52 6.74 2.85 2.49
C HIS A 52 6.21 4.11 3.18
N TYR A 53 5.98 5.20 2.43
CA TYR A 53 5.37 6.41 2.97
C TYR A 53 4.00 6.15 3.59
N TYR A 54 3.17 5.35 2.91
CA TYR A 54 1.85 4.98 3.43
C TYR A 54 1.93 4.01 4.62
N ASP A 55 2.82 3.02 4.59
CA ASP A 55 3.06 2.12 5.74
C ASP A 55 3.48 2.92 6.98
N TRP A 56 4.46 3.81 6.82
CA TRP A 56 4.93 4.67 7.91
C TRP A 56 3.85 5.63 8.42
N LYS A 57 3.07 6.22 7.50
CA LYS A 57 1.95 7.10 7.85
C LYS A 57 0.91 6.35 8.67
N TRP A 58 0.49 5.16 8.25
CA TRP A 58 -0.50 4.36 8.97
C TRP A 58 0.00 3.85 10.32
N ARG A 59 1.27 3.44 10.41
CA ARG A 59 1.89 3.08 11.70
C ARG A 59 1.87 4.23 12.70
N ARG A 60 2.00 5.47 12.24
CA ARG A 60 1.92 6.67 13.09
C ARG A 60 0.50 7.12 13.39
N ASP A 61 -0.42 6.90 12.46
CA ASP A 61 -1.84 7.28 12.60
C ASP A 61 -2.60 6.35 13.54
N GLY A 62 -2.03 5.18 13.90
CA GLY A 62 -2.55 4.28 14.93
C GLY A 62 -3.95 3.72 14.64
N THR A 63 -4.41 3.79 13.40
CA THR A 63 -5.75 3.37 12.95
C THR A 63 -5.73 1.95 12.40
#